data_AF-A0AA37GCZ1-F1
#
_entry.id   AF-A0AA37GCZ1-F1
#
_cell.length_a   1.000
_cell.length_b   1.000
_cell.length_c   1.000
_cell.angle_alpha   90.00
_cell.angle_beta   90.00
_cell.angle_gamma   90.00
#
_symmetry.space_group_name_H-M   'P 1'
#
loop_
_entity.id
_entity.type
_entity.pdbx_description
1 polymer ?
#
loop_
_entity_poly.entity_id
_entity_poly.type
_entity_poly.pdbx_seq_one_letter_code
_entity_poly.pdbx_strand_id
1 'polypeptide(L)'
;MASFRSMLGVPPSTASTADSVLVIIDAQNEYAQGKLLISGVETSRVAHVCVSTTARQAAEKGWDVIVVEDAVGDRDIPGSKADEVKRVALNEIADAFGTIIQSKEIQ
;
A
#
# COMPACT_ATOMS: atom_id res chain seq x y z
N MET A 1 18.39 5.66 -1.80
CA MET A 1 18.32 5.15 -3.19
C MET A 1 17.16 5.88 -3.86
N ALA A 2 17.33 6.43 -5.06
CA ALA A 2 16.24 7.09 -5.77
C ALA A 2 15.34 6.03 -6.43
N SER A 3 14.01 6.22 -6.43
CA SER A 3 13.09 5.31 -7.14
C SER A 3 13.25 5.45 -8.65
N PHE A 4 12.85 4.42 -9.39
CA PHE A 4 12.83 4.45 -10.85
C PHE A 4 12.00 5.63 -11.39
N ARG A 5 10.84 5.92 -10.78
CA ARG A 5 10.04 7.13 -11.08
C ARG A 5 10.83 8.43 -10.89
N SER A 6 11.61 8.52 -9.81
CA SER A 6 12.50 9.67 -9.56
C SER A 6 13.64 9.75 -10.57
N MET A 7 14.19 8.62 -11.02
CA MET A 7 15.21 8.58 -12.08
C MET A 7 14.67 9.02 -13.44
N LEU A 8 13.40 8.74 -13.71
CA LEU A 8 12.69 9.19 -14.91
C LEU A 8 12.18 10.64 -14.83
N GLY A 9 12.39 11.33 -13.70
CA GLY A 9 11.89 12.69 -13.49
C GLY A 9 10.37 12.79 -13.37
N VAL A 10 9.68 11.68 -13.09
CA VAL A 10 8.23 11.65 -12.89
C VAL A 10 7.94 12.17 -11.47
N PRO A 11 7.25 13.31 -11.32
CA PRO A 11 6.91 13.82 -10.00
C PRO A 11 5.92 12.89 -9.28
N PRO A 12 5.85 12.94 -7.93
CA PRO A 12 4.82 12.25 -7.17
C PRO A 12 3.42 12.67 -7.64
N SER A 13 2.51 11.70 -7.82
CA SER A 13 1.11 12.01 -8.12
C SER A 13 0.41 12.59 -6.88
N THR A 14 -0.57 13.46 -7.09
CA THR A 14 -1.50 13.92 -6.05
C THR A 14 -2.88 13.36 -6.34
N ALA A 15 -3.52 12.70 -5.37
CA ALA A 15 -4.91 12.24 -5.53
C ALA A 15 -5.91 13.39 -5.38
N SER A 16 -6.96 13.35 -6.19
CA SER A 16 -8.17 14.17 -6.02
C SER A 16 -9.40 13.27 -6.02
N THR A 17 -10.37 13.59 -5.17
CA THR A 17 -11.64 12.83 -5.11
C THR A 17 -12.54 13.06 -6.34
N ALA A 18 -12.19 13.99 -7.24
CA ALA A 18 -12.97 14.31 -8.44
C ALA A 18 -12.60 13.45 -9.67
N ASP A 19 -11.36 12.97 -9.76
CA ASP A 19 -10.80 12.28 -10.93
C ASP A 19 -9.98 11.03 -10.58
N SER A 20 -9.80 10.75 -9.29
CA SER A 20 -9.10 9.56 -8.81
C SER A 20 -10.10 8.57 -8.21
N VAL A 21 -9.87 7.27 -8.44
CA VAL A 21 -10.62 6.21 -7.76
C VAL A 21 -9.87 5.83 -6.50
N LEU A 22 -10.47 6.07 -5.33
CA LEU A 22 -9.97 5.55 -4.07
C LEU A 22 -10.25 4.04 -3.98
N VAL A 23 -9.27 3.23 -4.34
CA VAL A 23 -9.31 1.79 -4.07
C VAL A 23 -8.90 1.58 -2.61
N ILE A 24 -9.90 1.53 -1.72
CA ILE A 24 -9.69 1.13 -0.32
C ILE A 24 -9.42 -0.37 -0.33
N ILE A 25 -8.14 -0.75 -0.33
CA ILE A 25 -7.77 -2.13 -0.03
C ILE A 25 -7.87 -2.27 1.48
N ASP A 26 -9.04 -2.73 1.89
CA ASP A 26 -9.33 -3.31 3.20
C ASP A 26 -9.34 -2.25 4.32
N ALA A 27 -10.50 -2.08 4.99
CA ALA A 27 -10.72 -1.17 6.13
C ALA A 27 -10.01 -1.71 7.36
N GLN A 28 -8.71 -1.93 7.21
CA GLN A 28 -7.90 -2.78 8.04
C GLN A 28 -7.93 -2.30 9.49
N ASN A 29 -7.87 -0.98 9.72
CA ASN A 29 -7.97 -0.42 11.08
C ASN A 29 -9.35 -0.63 11.70
N GLU A 30 -10.43 -0.69 10.91
CA GLU A 30 -11.77 -0.99 11.42
C GLU A 30 -11.92 -2.45 11.84
N TYR A 31 -11.24 -3.36 11.14
CA TYR A 31 -11.17 -4.79 11.46
C TYR A 31 -10.17 -5.14 12.57
N ALA A 32 -9.19 -4.27 12.84
CA ALA A 32 -8.21 -4.47 13.91
C ALA A 32 -8.56 -3.76 15.21
N GLN A 33 -9.12 -2.55 15.13
CA GLN A 33 -9.36 -1.68 16.28
C GLN A 33 -10.70 -0.94 16.23
N GLY A 34 -11.50 -1.10 15.17
CA GLY A 34 -12.80 -0.44 15.02
C GLY A 34 -13.99 -1.31 15.43
N LYS A 35 -15.17 -0.98 14.91
CA LYS A 35 -16.43 -1.62 15.31
C LYS A 35 -16.67 -2.99 14.68
N LEU A 36 -15.85 -3.37 13.68
CA LEU A 36 -16.00 -4.61 12.91
C LEU A 36 -14.84 -5.57 13.18
N LEU A 37 -14.38 -5.70 14.42
CA LEU A 37 -13.22 -6.55 14.74
C LEU A 37 -13.35 -7.97 14.15
N ILE A 38 -12.31 -8.40 13.44
CA ILE A 38 -12.20 -9.77 12.92
C ILE A 38 -11.06 -10.52 13.61
N SER A 39 -11.20 -11.83 13.78
CA SER A 39 -10.13 -12.66 14.31
C SER A 39 -9.00 -12.82 13.29
N GLY A 40 -7.75 -12.83 13.75
CA GLY A 40 -6.58 -13.08 12.89
C GLY A 40 -6.14 -11.91 12.00
N VAL A 41 -6.55 -10.68 12.32
CA VAL A 41 -6.22 -9.47 11.53
C VAL A 41 -4.72 -9.24 11.32
N GLU A 42 -3.90 -9.55 12.33
CA GLU A 42 -2.42 -9.52 12.28
C GLU A 42 -1.84 -10.47 11.21
N THR A 43 -2.60 -11.49 10.81
CA THR A 43 -2.21 -12.45 9.77
C THR A 43 -2.91 -12.24 8.42
N SER A 44 -3.95 -11.40 8.36
CA SER A 44 -4.71 -11.10 7.14
C SER A 44 -4.27 -9.78 6.46
N ARG A 45 -3.60 -8.88 7.20
CA ARG A 45 -2.88 -7.72 6.66
C ARG A 45 -1.59 -8.17 6.00
N VAL A 46 -1.59 -8.40 4.70
CA VAL A 46 -0.38 -8.90 4.03
C VAL A 46 0.00 -7.98 2.88
N ALA A 47 0.88 -7.01 3.17
CA ALA A 47 1.41 -6.07 2.19
C ALA A 47 2.03 -6.77 0.98
N HIS A 48 2.81 -7.83 1.22
CA HIS A 48 3.55 -8.53 0.18
C HIS A 48 2.69 -9.39 -0.76
N VAL A 49 1.42 -9.67 -0.44
CA VAL A 49 0.53 -10.47 -1.30
C VAL A 49 -0.59 -9.61 -1.85
N CYS A 50 -1.57 -9.25 -1.02
CA CYS A 50 -2.81 -8.64 -1.50
C CYS A 50 -2.55 -7.22 -2.01
N VAL A 51 -1.87 -6.39 -1.21
CA VAL A 51 -1.62 -4.98 -1.54
C VAL A 51 -0.69 -4.87 -2.77
N SER A 52 0.43 -5.59 -2.78
CA SER A 52 1.35 -5.60 -3.94
C SER A 52 0.68 -6.12 -5.22
N THR A 53 -0.07 -7.23 -5.16
CA THR A 53 -0.75 -7.78 -6.35
C THR A 53 -1.79 -6.81 -6.91
N THR A 54 -2.62 -6.20 -6.05
CA THR A 54 -3.61 -5.23 -6.51
C THR A 54 -2.95 -3.96 -7.04
N ALA A 55 -1.90 -3.45 -6.39
CA ALA A 55 -1.15 -2.30 -6.87
C ALA A 55 -0.59 -2.52 -8.28
N ARG A 56 0.01 -3.69 -8.51
CA ARG A 56 0.51 -4.09 -9.84
C ARG A 56 -0.59 -4.12 -10.89
N GLN A 57 -1.70 -4.80 -10.61
CA GLN A 57 -2.83 -4.91 -11.55
C GLN A 57 -3.50 -3.56 -11.83
N ALA A 58 -3.60 -2.69 -10.83
CA ALA A 58 -4.13 -1.34 -10.98
C ALA A 58 -3.20 -0.49 -11.87
N ALA A 59 -1.88 -0.57 -11.66
CA ALA A 59 -0.89 0.09 -12.49
C ALA A 59 -0.92 -0.42 -13.95
N GLU A 60 -1.05 -1.73 -14.17
CA GLU A 60 -1.23 -2.33 -15.51
C GLU A 60 -2.48 -1.81 -16.23
N LYS A 61 -3.53 -1.48 -15.47
CA LYS A 61 -4.78 -0.87 -15.99
C LYS A 61 -4.66 0.64 -16.21
N GLY A 62 -3.52 1.24 -15.90
CA GLY A 62 -3.27 2.69 -16.03
C GLY A 62 -3.94 3.54 -14.95
N TRP A 63 -4.31 2.95 -13.81
CA TRP A 63 -4.86 3.70 -12.68
C TRP A 63 -3.75 4.36 -11.87
N ASP A 64 -4.03 5.51 -11.27
CA ASP A 64 -3.13 6.10 -10.28
C ASP A 64 -3.24 5.30 -8.97
N VAL A 65 -2.12 4.73 -8.54
CA VAL A 65 -2.07 3.85 -7.38
C VAL A 65 -1.45 4.60 -6.21
N ILE A 66 -2.22 4.70 -5.12
CA ILE A 66 -1.77 5.30 -3.87
C ILE A 66 -1.97 4.27 -2.76
N VAL A 67 -0.91 4.01 -1.99
CA VAL A 67 -0.94 3.11 -0.84
C VAL A 67 -0.59 3.89 0.42
N VAL A 68 -1.39 3.71 1.45
CA VAL A 68 -1.24 4.40 2.73
C VAL A 68 -0.43 3.53 3.70
N GLU A 69 0.82 3.91 3.96
CA GLU A 69 1.80 3.09 4.68
C GLU A 69 1.33 2.65 6.07
N ASP A 70 0.74 3.55 6.84
CA ASP A 70 0.27 3.32 8.21
C ASP A 70 -1.10 2.61 8.27
N ALA A 71 -1.75 2.41 7.12
CA ALA A 71 -2.92 1.54 6.99
C ALA A 71 -2.56 0.09 6.63
N VAL A 72 -1.31 -0.17 6.23
CA VAL A 72 -0.84 -1.48 5.74
C VAL A 72 0.04 -2.17 6.79
N GLY A 73 -0.13 -3.49 6.91
CA GLY A 73 0.67 -4.36 7.77
C GLY A 73 1.17 -5.60 7.03
N ASP A 74 2.00 -6.39 7.70
CA ASP A 74 2.41 -7.71 7.24
C ASP A 74 2.53 -8.68 8.43
N ARG A 75 2.80 -9.95 8.16
CA ARG A 75 3.07 -10.99 9.15
C ARG A 75 4.46 -11.57 8.96
N ASP A 76 4.96 -12.25 10.00
CA ASP A 76 6.18 -13.06 9.87
C ASP A 76 5.99 -14.14 8.78
N ILE A 77 7.05 -14.35 7.99
CA ILE A 77 7.15 -15.41 6.98
C ILE A 77 8.45 -16.20 7.22
N PRO A 78 8.58 -17.42 6.66
CA PRO A 78 9.85 -18.15 6.75
C PRO A 78 11.03 -17.30 6.23
N GLY A 79 11.97 -16.97 7.13
CA GLY A 79 13.19 -16.23 6.80
C GLY A 79 13.13 -14.71 6.97
N SER A 80 11.96 -14.10 7.24
CA SER A 80 11.84 -12.64 7.38
C SER A 80 10.75 -12.22 8.37
N LYS A 81 10.98 -11.09 9.03
CA LYS A 81 10.03 -10.50 10.00
C LYS A 81 9.02 -9.59 9.31
N ALA A 82 7.82 -9.48 9.89
CA ALA A 82 6.72 -8.67 9.36
C ALA A 82 7.15 -7.27 8.90
N ASP A 83 7.90 -6.53 9.73
CA ASP A 83 8.35 -5.17 9.41
C ASP A 83 9.28 -5.13 8.19
N GLU A 84 10.15 -6.13 8.03
CA GLU A 84 11.03 -6.23 6.87
C GLU A 84 10.24 -6.55 5.61
N VAL A 85 9.29 -7.49 5.69
CA VAL A 85 8.42 -7.89 4.58
C VAL A 85 7.56 -6.71 4.12
N LYS A 86 6.91 -6.02 5.06
CA LYS A 86 6.16 -4.78 4.81
C LYS A 86 7.05 -3.75 4.09
N ARG A 87 8.23 -3.47 4.65
CA ARG A 87 9.15 -2.46 4.11
C ARG A 87 9.57 -2.80 2.69
N VAL A 88 9.89 -4.06 2.40
CA VAL A 88 10.30 -4.47 1.05
C VAL A 88 9.14 -4.36 0.06
N ALA A 89 7.94 -4.83 0.43
CA ALA A 89 6.75 -4.72 -0.42
C ALA A 89 6.38 -3.27 -0.74
N LEU A 90 6.38 -2.38 0.26
CA LEU A 90 6.08 -0.96 0.02
C LEU A 90 7.14 -0.26 -0.84
N ASN A 91 8.42 -0.61 -0.67
CA ASN A 91 9.48 -0.08 -1.55
C ASN A 91 9.31 -0.56 -2.98
N GLU A 92 8.91 -1.82 -3.18
CA GLU A 92 8.63 -2.38 -4.50
C GLU A 92 7.45 -1.67 -5.18
N ILE A 93 6.36 -1.43 -4.46
CA ILE A 93 5.23 -0.64 -4.97
C ILE A 93 5.67 0.80 -5.29
N ALA A 94 6.42 1.45 -4.40
CA ALA A 94 6.90 2.83 -4.60
C ALA A 94 7.82 2.98 -5.82
N ASP A 95 8.58 1.93 -6.14
CA ASP A 95 9.55 1.96 -7.23
C ASP A 95 8.87 1.90 -8.60
N ALA A 96 7.87 1.02 -8.74
CA ALA A 96 7.34 0.64 -10.06
C ALA A 96 5.83 0.85 -10.24
N PHE A 97 5.03 0.81 -9.17
CA PHE A 97 3.58 0.62 -9.30
C PHE A 97 2.73 1.75 -8.72
N GLY A 98 3.23 2.56 -7.79
CA GLY A 98 2.42 3.60 -7.16
C GLY A 98 3.19 4.56 -6.27
N THR A 99 2.42 5.41 -5.58
CA THR A 99 2.92 6.37 -4.58
C THR A 99 2.58 5.88 -3.19
N ILE A 100 3.53 5.96 -2.25
CA ILE A 100 3.30 5.64 -0.84
C ILE A 100 3.15 6.93 -0.05
N ILE A 101 2.08 7.05 0.75
CA ILE A 101 1.80 8.21 1.60
C ILE A 101 1.47 7.78 3.03
N GLN A 102 1.47 8.72 3.97
CA GLN A 102 0.90 8.55 5.31
C GLN A 102 -0.56 9.00 5.34
N SER A 103 -1.39 8.39 6.20
CA SER A 103 -2.82 8.71 6.29
C SER A 103 -3.10 10.20 6.57
N LYS A 104 -2.21 10.86 7.31
CA LYS A 104 -2.25 12.31 7.62
C LYS A 104 -2.08 13.23 6.40
N GLU A 105 -1.67 12.71 5.26
CA GLU A 105 -1.47 13.47 4.01
C GLU A 105 -2.73 13.50 3.15
N ILE A 106 -3.77 12.75 3.51
CA ILE A 106 -5.08 12.74 2.84
C ILE A 106 -5.87 13.99 3.25
N GLN A 107 -6.38 14.74 2.27
CA GLN A 107 -7.17 15.97 2.45
C GLN A 107 -8.68 15.70 2.59
#